data_AF-A0A7C5JW51-F1
#
_entry.id   AF-A0A7C5JW51-F1
#
_cell.length_a   1.000
_cell.length_b   1.000
_cell.length_c   1.000
_cell.angle_alpha   90.00
_cell.angle_beta   90.00
_cell.angle_gamma   90.00
#
_symmetry.space_group_name_H-M   'P 1'
#
loop_
_entity.id
_entity.type
_entity.pdbx_description
1 polymer ?
#
loop_
_entity_poly.entity_id
_entity_poly.type
_entity_poly.pdbx_seq_one_letter_code
_entity_poly.pdbx_strand_id
1 'polypeptide(L)'
;MNRLPLGLKAQAPVAPPGLHAYVIKDHGGEARVHLRIETDRRGLLLVNANRAYHLNETAAYMAWLDLEGIEANEVVRALRRRYRVSRNRAQADFARMKADLEELLRPDGACPIHGLDLEISPPFATPPSAPYRMDLALTYRCNANCAHCYNARPRNYPELDTQTWLQNIDMLWEIGVPHICF
;
A
#
# COMPACT_ATOMS: atom_id res chain seq x y z
N MET A 1 3.46 -14.69 43.76
CA MET A 1 4.46 -13.62 43.63
C MET A 1 5.46 -14.04 42.56
N ASN A 2 5.37 -13.50 41.36
CA ASN A 2 6.45 -13.56 40.37
C ASN A 2 6.43 -12.22 39.64
N ARG A 3 7.32 -11.31 40.05
CA ARG A 3 7.54 -10.04 39.37
C ARG A 3 8.40 -10.34 38.14
N LEU A 4 7.81 -10.15 36.95
CA LEU A 4 8.57 -10.03 35.71
C LEU A 4 9.59 -8.88 35.85
N PRO A 5 10.83 -9.04 35.35
CA PRO A 5 11.88 -8.06 35.57
C PRO A 5 11.58 -6.77 34.81
N LEU A 6 11.62 -5.64 35.53
CA LEU A 6 11.74 -4.31 34.92
C LEU A 6 13.02 -4.29 34.06
N GLY A 7 12.93 -4.11 32.74
CA GLY A 7 14.16 -3.90 31.97
C GLY A 7 14.14 -3.85 30.46
N LEU A 8 13.15 -4.40 29.74
CA LEU A 8 13.10 -4.25 28.27
C LEU A 8 12.19 -3.08 27.90
N LYS A 9 12.80 -1.93 27.55
CA LYS A 9 12.06 -0.88 26.84
C LYS A 9 11.57 -1.48 25.53
N ALA A 10 10.26 -1.73 25.40
CA ALA A 10 9.66 -2.14 24.14
C ALA A 10 10.14 -1.23 23.01
N GLN A 11 10.80 -1.83 22.02
CA GLN A 11 11.34 -1.12 20.86
C GLN A 11 10.17 -0.49 20.11
N ALA A 12 10.35 0.72 19.58
CA ALA A 12 9.25 1.35 18.84
C ALA A 12 8.99 0.51 17.58
N PRO A 13 7.72 0.31 17.17
CA PRO A 13 7.41 -0.37 15.93
C PRO A 13 8.15 0.29 14.75
N VAL A 14 8.48 -0.49 13.73
CA VAL A 14 9.17 -0.01 12.53
C VAL A 14 8.39 -0.51 11.33
N ALA A 15 7.98 0.40 10.44
CA ALA A 15 7.40 0.03 9.16
C ALA A 15 8.50 -0.59 8.27
N PRO A 16 8.46 -1.89 7.97
CA PRO A 16 9.46 -2.53 7.12
C PRO A 16 9.29 -2.05 5.67
N PRO A 17 10.38 -1.80 4.92
CA PRO A 17 10.28 -1.64 3.48
C PRO A 17 9.64 -2.88 2.82
N GLY A 18 8.90 -2.65 1.74
CA GLY A 18 8.17 -3.71 1.02
C GLY A 18 6.68 -3.42 0.90
N LEU A 19 5.97 -4.37 0.29
CA LEU A 19 4.55 -4.30 0.04
C LEU A 19 3.76 -4.97 1.18
N HIS A 20 2.85 -4.22 1.77
CA HIS A 20 1.92 -4.69 2.80
C HIS A 20 0.49 -4.63 2.25
N ALA A 21 -0.28 -5.70 2.41
CA ALA A 21 -1.65 -5.78 1.89
C ALA A 21 -2.67 -5.99 2.99
N TYR A 22 -3.79 -5.28 2.87
CA TYR A 22 -4.85 -5.25 3.85
C TYR A 22 -6.21 -5.34 3.15
N VAL A 23 -7.17 -5.93 3.85
CA VAL A 23 -8.59 -5.92 3.47
C VAL A 23 -9.37 -5.27 4.60
N ILE A 24 -9.87 -4.06 4.34
CA ILE A 24 -10.61 -3.27 5.31
C ILE A 24 -12.10 -3.46 5.03
N LYS A 25 -12.85 -3.86 6.06
CA LYS A 25 -14.30 -4.06 5.99
C LYS A 25 -14.98 -3.04 6.88
N ASP A 26 -15.89 -2.26 6.32
CA ASP A 26 -16.72 -1.31 7.05
C ASP A 26 -18.19 -1.45 6.61
N HIS A 27 -19.12 -0.87 7.36
CA HIS A 27 -20.59 -1.02 7.32
C HIS A 27 -21.30 -0.61 6.00
N GLY A 28 -20.60 -0.63 4.88
CA GLY A 28 -21.13 -0.41 3.53
C GLY A 28 -20.23 -0.92 2.39
N GLY A 29 -19.07 -1.54 2.67
CA GLY A 29 -18.19 -2.06 1.62
C GLY A 29 -16.85 -2.64 2.08
N GLU A 30 -16.08 -3.14 1.11
CA GLU A 30 -14.74 -3.68 1.28
C GLU A 30 -13.74 -2.80 0.51
N ALA A 31 -12.63 -2.47 1.16
CA ALA A 31 -11.49 -1.79 0.53
C ALA A 31 -10.26 -2.71 0.54
N ARG A 32 -9.68 -2.91 -0.64
CA ARG A 32 -8.38 -3.59 -0.79
C ARG A 32 -7.28 -2.55 -0.79
N VAL A 33 -6.38 -2.65 0.17
CA VAL A 33 -5.36 -1.64 0.43
C VAL A 33 -3.99 -2.28 0.27
N HIS A 34 -3.12 -1.62 -0.48
CA HIS A 34 -1.72 -1.99 -0.60
C HIS A 34 -0.88 -0.80 -0.19
N LEU A 35 -0.11 -0.93 0.88
CA LEU A 35 0.86 0.07 1.33
C LEU A 35 2.25 -0.43 0.98
N ARG A 36 2.91 0.22 0.03
CA ARG A 36 4.33 -0.01 -0.25
C ARG A 36 5.16 1.00 0.52
N ILE A 37 6.03 0.51 1.40
CA ILE A 37 7.02 1.31 2.12
C ILE A 37 8.33 1.25 1.34
N GLU A 38 8.82 2.42 0.93
CA GLU A 38 10.07 2.55 0.19
C GLU A 38 11.28 2.50 1.14
N THR A 39 12.47 2.25 0.58
CA THR A 39 13.72 2.23 1.36
C THR A 39 14.07 3.59 1.98
N ASP A 40 13.63 4.69 1.37
CA ASP A 40 13.73 6.05 1.92
C ASP A 40 12.63 6.38 2.94
N ARG A 41 11.76 5.40 3.22
CA ARG A 41 10.65 5.42 4.19
C ARG A 41 9.43 6.22 3.75
N ARG A 42 9.38 6.72 2.52
CA ARG A 42 8.14 7.22 1.92
C ARG A 42 7.20 6.06 1.63
N GLY A 43 5.93 6.38 1.42
CA GLY A 43 4.89 5.38 1.18
C GLY A 43 4.17 5.61 -0.13
N LEU A 44 3.70 4.51 -0.72
CA LEU A 44 2.71 4.51 -1.77
C LEU A 44 1.50 3.70 -1.29
N LEU A 45 0.35 4.36 -1.15
CA LEU A 45 -0.90 3.74 -0.75
C LEU A 45 -1.77 3.55 -2.00
N LEU A 46 -2.01 2.29 -2.39
CA LEU A 46 -3.01 1.95 -3.41
C LEU A 46 -4.28 1.46 -2.74
N VAL A 47 -5.42 2.01 -3.16
CA VAL A 47 -6.75 1.60 -2.71
C VAL A 47 -7.54 1.11 -3.92
N ASN A 48 -8.09 -0.10 -3.81
CA ASN A 48 -8.91 -0.78 -4.83
C ASN A 48 -8.28 -0.83 -6.23
N ALA A 49 -6.94 -0.77 -6.29
CA ALA A 49 -6.16 -0.75 -7.52
C ALA A 49 -6.52 0.36 -8.53
N ASN A 50 -7.23 1.41 -8.09
CA ASN A 50 -7.67 2.52 -8.94
C ASN A 50 -7.35 3.91 -8.36
N ARG A 51 -6.93 4.00 -7.10
CA ARG A 51 -6.48 5.23 -6.44
C ARG A 51 -5.08 5.02 -5.88
N ALA A 52 -4.18 5.96 -6.12
CA ALA A 52 -2.79 5.92 -5.65
C ALA A 52 -2.45 7.23 -4.93
N TYR A 53 -1.90 7.12 -3.72
CA TYR A 53 -1.50 8.27 -2.91
C TYR A 53 -0.04 8.14 -2.51
N HIS A 54 0.71 9.22 -2.72
CA HIS A 54 2.09 9.32 -2.26
C HIS A 54 2.10 9.87 -0.85
N LEU A 55 2.71 9.13 0.06
CA LEU A 55 2.84 9.47 1.46
C LEU A 55 4.28 9.90 1.73
N ASN A 56 4.45 11.03 2.43
CA ASN A 56 5.74 11.36 3.03
C ASN A 56 6.09 10.36 4.15
N GLU A 57 7.31 10.42 4.69
CA GLU A 57 7.78 9.48 5.72
C GLU A 57 6.83 9.40 6.93
N THR A 58 6.38 10.55 7.43
CA THR A 58 5.57 10.59 8.65
C THR A 58 4.20 9.98 8.40
N ALA A 59 3.55 10.33 7.27
CA ALA A 59 2.25 9.79 6.87
C ALA A 59 2.33 8.29 6.58
N ALA A 60 3.37 7.82 5.88
CA ALA A 60 3.59 6.40 5.60
C ALA A 60 3.72 5.59 6.90
N TYR A 61 4.50 6.10 7.85
CA TYR A 61 4.68 5.44 9.13
C TYR A 61 3.40 5.43 9.99
N MET A 62 2.66 6.54 10.04
CA MET A 62 1.38 6.58 10.76
C MET A 62 0.33 5.68 10.10
N ALA A 63 0.27 5.63 8.77
CA ALA A 63 -0.65 4.77 8.03
C ALA A 63 -0.35 3.29 8.29
N TRP A 64 0.93 2.91 8.26
CA TRP A 64 1.35 1.56 8.62
C TRP A 64 0.94 1.21 10.05
N LEU A 65 1.21 2.08 11.04
CA LEU A 65 0.80 1.83 12.43
C LEU A 65 -0.71 1.61 12.59
N ASP A 66 -1.53 2.39 11.87
CA ASP A 66 -2.99 2.27 11.93
C ASP A 66 -3.48 0.98 11.26
N LEU A 67 -2.95 0.65 10.08
CA LEU A 67 -3.29 -0.56 9.32
C LEU A 67 -2.83 -1.85 10.02
N GLU A 68 -1.73 -1.81 10.76
CA GLU A 68 -1.28 -2.90 11.64
C GLU A 68 -2.09 -3.03 12.93
N GLY A 69 -3.05 -2.12 13.19
CA GLY A 69 -3.90 -2.15 14.38
C GLY A 69 -3.15 -1.83 15.66
N ILE A 70 -2.07 -1.03 15.60
CA ILE A 70 -1.31 -0.64 16.79
C ILE A 70 -2.14 0.30 17.65
N GLU A 71 -2.23 -0.01 18.95
CA GLU A 71 -3.00 0.76 19.92
C GLU A 71 -2.56 2.23 20.00
N ALA A 72 -3.53 3.15 20.10
CA ALA A 72 -3.29 4.60 19.97
C ALA A 72 -2.27 5.14 21.00
N ASN A 73 -2.23 4.59 22.21
CA ASN A 73 -1.26 4.97 23.23
C ASN A 73 0.18 4.56 22.86
N GLU A 74 0.35 3.44 22.15
CA GLU A 74 1.61 2.92 21.66
C GLU A 74 2.07 3.69 20.43
N VAL A 75 1.14 4.01 19.53
CA VAL A 75 1.39 4.90 18.39
C VAL A 75 1.95 6.24 18.87
N VAL A 76 1.28 6.89 19.82
CA VAL A 76 1.74 8.17 20.40
C VAL A 76 3.13 8.01 21.03
N ARG A 77 3.39 6.91 21.76
CA ARG A 77 4.71 6.64 22.34
C ARG A 77 5.79 6.49 21.25
N ALA A 78 5.47 5.79 20.17
CA ALA A 78 6.37 5.55 19.05
C ALA A 78 6.69 6.85 18.30
N LEU A 79 5.68 7.67 17.98
CA LEU A 79 5.83 8.97 17.31
C LEU A 79 6.68 9.93 18.14
N ARG A 80 6.43 10.03 19.45
CA ARG A 80 7.23 10.87 20.36
C ARG A 80 8.69 10.45 20.38
N ARG A 81 8.97 9.14 20.41
CA ARG A 81 10.34 8.63 20.45
C ARG A 81 11.06 8.89 19.12
N ARG A 82 10.36 8.68 18.00
CA ARG A 82 10.93 8.82 16.66
C ARG A 82 11.17 10.26 16.25
N TYR A 83 10.17 11.13 16.43
CA TYR A 83 10.18 12.52 15.95
C TYR A 83 10.46 13.55 17.04
N ARG A 84 10.66 13.12 18.29
CA ARG A 84 10.96 14.00 19.45
C ARG A 84 9.92 15.10 19.67
N VAL A 85 8.64 14.77 19.47
CA VAL A 85 7.51 15.69 19.67
C VAL A 85 6.83 15.52 21.03
N SER A 86 6.04 16.50 21.44
CA SER A 86 5.20 16.41 22.63
C SER A 86 4.10 15.37 22.46
N ARG A 87 3.53 14.89 23.58
CA ARG A 87 2.41 13.94 23.56
C ARG A 87 1.19 14.52 22.83
N ASN A 88 0.83 15.76 23.14
CA ASN A 88 -0.33 16.42 22.55
C ASN A 88 -0.19 16.56 21.04
N ARG A 89 1.01 16.92 20.55
CA ARG A 89 1.28 17.01 19.11
C ARG A 89 1.19 15.64 18.44
N ALA A 90 1.85 14.61 18.98
CA ALA A 90 1.77 13.26 18.43
C ALA A 90 0.33 12.72 18.38
N GLN A 91 -0.48 13.01 19.40
CA GLN A 91 -1.88 12.59 19.44
C GLN A 91 -2.73 13.32 18.41
N ALA A 92 -2.57 14.64 18.29
CA ALA A 92 -3.30 15.44 17.30
C ALA A 92 -2.91 15.08 15.86
N ASP A 93 -1.61 14.90 15.59
CA ASP A 93 -1.11 14.54 14.26
C ASP A 93 -1.59 13.13 13.86
N PHE A 94 -1.56 12.16 14.78
CA PHE A 94 -2.06 10.82 14.50
C PHE A 94 -3.57 10.79 14.29
N ALA A 95 -4.34 11.50 15.12
CA ALA A 95 -5.79 11.55 14.98
C ALA A 95 -6.21 12.18 13.64
N ARG A 96 -5.53 13.24 13.20
CA ARG A 96 -5.78 13.86 11.90
C ARG A 96 -5.46 12.90 10.76
N MET A 97 -4.27 12.30 10.76
CA MET A 97 -3.86 11.35 9.72
C MET A 97 -4.82 10.16 9.65
N LYS A 98 -5.22 9.62 10.81
CA LYS A 98 -6.18 8.50 10.88
C LYS A 98 -7.52 8.88 10.23
N ALA A 99 -8.07 10.05 10.54
CA ALA A 99 -9.30 10.52 9.91
C ALA A 99 -9.14 10.70 8.39
N ASP A 100 -8.02 11.27 7.94
CA ASP A 100 -7.72 11.39 6.51
C ASP A 100 -7.63 10.01 5.85
N LEU A 101 -6.93 9.06 6.47
CA LEU A 101 -6.78 7.69 5.98
C LEU A 101 -8.15 6.99 5.89
N GLU A 102 -8.96 7.05 6.94
CA GLU A 102 -10.31 6.48 6.94
C GLU A 102 -11.12 7.00 5.74
N GLU A 103 -11.07 8.29 5.46
CA GLU A 103 -11.75 8.89 4.31
C GLU A 103 -11.21 8.41 2.96
N LEU A 104 -9.88 8.26 2.83
CA LEU A 104 -9.24 7.72 1.62
C LEU A 104 -9.61 6.25 1.36
N LEU A 105 -9.82 5.48 2.43
CA LEU A 105 -10.13 4.05 2.35
C LEU A 105 -11.60 3.79 2.04
N ARG A 106 -12.51 4.71 2.33
CA ARG A 106 -13.93 4.56 2.04
C ARG A 106 -14.20 4.36 0.54
N PRO A 107 -15.09 3.43 0.15
CA PRO A 107 -15.52 3.25 -1.24
C PRO A 107 -16.28 4.47 -1.80
N ASP A 108 -17.07 5.12 -0.95
CA ASP A 108 -17.88 6.31 -1.19
C ASP A 108 -17.26 7.59 -0.62
N GLY A 109 -16.02 7.49 -0.12
CA GLY A 109 -15.32 8.59 0.53
C GLY A 109 -15.22 9.84 -0.34
N ALA A 110 -15.12 10.99 0.31
CA ALA A 110 -14.94 12.29 -0.29
C ALA A 110 -13.89 12.21 -1.40
N CYS A 111 -14.17 12.89 -2.51
CA CYS A 111 -13.19 13.07 -3.55
C CYS A 111 -11.92 13.65 -2.91
N PRO A 112 -10.78 12.93 -2.91
CA PRO A 112 -9.57 13.37 -2.18
C PRO A 112 -9.06 14.74 -2.64
N ILE A 113 -9.41 15.10 -3.87
CA ILE A 113 -9.09 16.37 -4.51
C ILE A 113 -9.90 17.53 -3.93
N HIS A 114 -11.15 17.30 -3.53
CA HIS A 114 -12.05 18.36 -3.07
C HIS A 114 -12.17 18.45 -1.55
N GLY A 115 -11.91 17.35 -0.81
CA GLY A 115 -12.14 17.27 0.63
C GLY A 115 -10.90 17.23 1.51
N LEU A 116 -9.74 16.82 0.97
CA LEU A 116 -8.52 16.54 1.77
C LEU A 116 -7.33 17.44 1.41
N ASP A 117 -7.54 18.47 0.57
CA ASP A 117 -6.52 19.44 0.12
C ASP A 117 -5.20 18.77 -0.33
N LEU A 118 -5.32 17.62 -1.01
CA LEU A 118 -4.17 16.86 -1.48
C LEU A 118 -3.54 17.54 -2.70
N GLU A 119 -2.21 17.62 -2.70
CA GLU A 119 -1.45 18.05 -3.86
C GLU A 119 -1.58 17.03 -5.00
N ILE A 120 -2.00 17.49 -6.18
CA ILE A 120 -2.04 16.64 -7.38
C ILE A 120 -0.67 16.67 -8.04
N SER A 121 0.00 15.52 -8.03
CA SER A 121 1.22 15.33 -8.81
C SER A 121 0.89 15.01 -10.27
N PRO A 122 1.55 15.64 -11.27
CA PRO A 122 1.35 15.27 -12.65
C PRO A 122 1.76 13.81 -12.89
N PRO A 123 1.14 13.11 -13.86
CA PRO A 123 1.59 11.78 -14.26
C PRO A 123 3.10 11.78 -14.56
N PHE A 124 3.80 10.77 -14.05
CA PHE A 124 5.25 10.57 -14.23
C PHE A 124 6.17 11.60 -13.58
N ALA A 125 5.65 12.55 -12.79
CA ALA A 125 6.49 13.52 -12.07
C ALA A 125 7.38 12.87 -11.01
N THR A 126 6.92 11.77 -10.41
CA THR A 126 7.71 10.92 -9.51
C THR A 126 7.81 9.53 -10.11
N PRO A 127 9.00 9.11 -10.59
CA PRO A 127 9.21 7.75 -11.04
C PRO A 127 9.00 6.78 -9.87
N PRO A 128 8.13 5.78 -9.99
CA PRO A 128 7.96 4.80 -8.92
C PRO A 128 9.15 3.81 -8.91
N SER A 129 9.52 3.33 -7.72
CA SER A 129 10.58 2.32 -7.54
C SER A 129 10.23 0.98 -8.20
N ALA A 130 8.93 0.66 -8.29
CA ALA A 130 8.38 -0.47 -9.04
C ALA A 130 7.01 -0.10 -9.64
N PRO A 131 6.58 -0.76 -10.74
CA PRO A 131 5.30 -0.48 -11.40
C PRO A 131 4.10 -0.51 -10.45
N TYR A 132 3.09 0.34 -10.72
CA TYR A 132 1.81 0.31 -10.01
C TYR A 132 0.93 -0.89 -10.39
N ARG A 133 1.15 -1.43 -11.59
CA ARG A 133 0.40 -2.54 -12.17
C ARG A 133 1.28 -3.30 -13.15
N MET A 134 1.08 -4.61 -13.25
CA MET A 134 1.66 -5.45 -14.30
C MET A 134 0.57 -6.28 -15.00
N ASP A 135 0.56 -6.25 -16.32
CA ASP A 135 -0.34 -7.05 -17.16
C ASP A 135 0.43 -8.25 -17.71
N LEU A 136 -0.03 -9.46 -17.39
CA LEU A 136 0.65 -10.71 -17.72
C LEU A 136 -0.14 -11.48 -18.78
N ALA A 137 0.36 -11.49 -20.01
CA ALA A 137 -0.19 -12.29 -21.10
C ALA A 137 0.14 -13.78 -20.89
N LEU A 138 -0.69 -14.48 -20.10
CA LEU A 138 -0.44 -15.88 -19.72
C LEU A 138 -0.39 -16.83 -20.93
N THR A 139 -1.23 -16.57 -21.94
CA THR A 139 -1.32 -17.38 -23.14
C THR A 139 -1.77 -16.55 -24.35
N TYR A 140 -1.28 -16.93 -25.53
CA TYR A 140 -1.73 -16.40 -26.82
C TYR A 140 -2.75 -17.34 -27.49
N ARG A 141 -2.98 -18.53 -26.92
CA ARG A 141 -4.09 -19.41 -27.30
C ARG A 141 -5.41 -18.73 -27.01
N CYS A 142 -6.31 -18.73 -27.98
CA CYS A 142 -7.64 -18.16 -27.85
C CYS A 142 -8.60 -18.93 -28.76
N ASN A 143 -9.81 -19.18 -28.27
CA ASN A 143 -10.89 -19.80 -29.05
C ASN A 143 -11.51 -18.84 -30.07
N ALA A 144 -11.20 -17.54 -30.00
CA ALA A 144 -11.69 -16.52 -30.92
C ALA A 144 -10.62 -16.13 -31.97
N ASN A 145 -11.07 -15.89 -33.20
CA ASN A 145 -10.23 -15.41 -34.30
C ASN A 145 -10.63 -13.99 -34.74
N CYS A 146 -10.53 -13.04 -33.80
CA CYS A 146 -10.96 -11.66 -34.02
C CYS A 146 -10.13 -10.98 -35.12
N ALA A 147 -10.79 -10.30 -36.06
CA ALA A 147 -10.13 -9.58 -37.17
C ALA A 147 -9.22 -8.41 -36.72
N HIS A 148 -9.42 -7.90 -35.49
CA HIS A 148 -8.72 -6.73 -34.96
C HIS A 148 -8.00 -7.02 -33.63
N CYS A 149 -7.42 -8.22 -33.49
CA CYS A 149 -6.72 -8.60 -32.25
C CYS A 149 -5.43 -7.79 -32.06
N TYR A 150 -5.42 -6.87 -31.08
CA TYR A 150 -4.26 -6.02 -30.79
C TYR A 150 -3.03 -6.79 -30.29
N ASN A 151 -3.21 -7.99 -29.71
CA ASN A 151 -2.09 -8.82 -29.26
C ASN A 151 -1.16 -9.20 -30.42
N ALA A 152 -1.66 -9.26 -31.66
CA ALA A 152 -0.89 -9.42 -32.90
C ALA A 152 0.20 -10.52 -32.88
N ARG A 153 0.02 -11.56 -32.06
CA ARG A 153 0.92 -12.72 -31.98
C ARG A 153 0.25 -13.96 -32.59
N PRO A 154 1.02 -14.87 -33.19
CA PRO A 154 0.54 -16.21 -33.55
C PRO A 154 -0.09 -16.92 -32.35
N ARG A 155 -1.12 -17.73 -32.58
CA ARG A 155 -1.83 -18.48 -31.52
C ARG A 155 -0.99 -19.57 -30.85
N ASN A 156 0.15 -19.90 -31.44
CA ASN A 156 1.15 -20.86 -30.97
C ASN A 156 2.46 -20.17 -30.57
N TYR A 157 2.44 -18.86 -30.30
CA TYR A 157 3.61 -18.13 -29.84
C TYR A 157 4.16 -18.78 -28.55
N PRO A 158 5.50 -18.84 -28.34
CA PRO A 158 6.07 -19.43 -27.15
C PRO A 158 5.52 -18.79 -25.86
N GLU A 159 5.18 -19.62 -24.89
CA GLU A 159 4.60 -19.24 -23.61
C GLU A 159 5.48 -19.75 -22.47
N LEU A 160 5.40 -19.10 -21.32
CA LEU A 160 6.00 -19.61 -20.08
C LEU A 160 5.11 -20.73 -19.52
N ASP A 161 5.75 -21.71 -18.89
CA ASP A 161 5.01 -22.72 -18.13
C ASP A 161 4.44 -22.13 -16.82
N THR A 162 3.51 -22.87 -16.23
CA THR A 162 2.82 -22.45 -14.99
C THR A 162 3.79 -22.20 -13.84
N GLN A 163 4.85 -23.01 -13.71
CA GLN A 163 5.79 -22.89 -12.60
C GLN A 163 6.59 -21.59 -12.71
N THR A 164 7.00 -21.26 -13.93
CA THR A 164 7.68 -20.00 -14.25
C THR A 164 6.76 -18.81 -14.00
N TRP A 165 5.47 -18.91 -14.33
CA TRP A 165 4.50 -17.85 -14.02
C TRP A 165 4.33 -17.61 -12.52
N LEU A 166 4.23 -18.68 -11.71
CA LEU A 166 4.14 -18.56 -10.25
C LEU A 166 5.38 -17.86 -9.67
N GLN A 167 6.58 -18.26 -10.10
CA GLN A 167 7.83 -17.60 -9.69
C GLN A 167 7.87 -16.11 -10.07
N ASN A 168 7.38 -15.77 -11.27
CA ASN A 168 7.30 -14.38 -11.70
C ASN A 168 6.30 -13.57 -10.86
N ILE A 169 5.17 -14.16 -10.46
CA ILE A 169 4.19 -13.51 -9.58
C ILE A 169 4.80 -13.26 -8.20
N ASP A 170 5.50 -14.24 -7.63
CA ASP A 170 6.20 -14.08 -6.35
C ASP A 170 7.27 -12.98 -6.43
N MET A 171 8.07 -12.97 -7.50
CA MET A 171 9.06 -11.90 -7.74
C MET A 171 8.39 -10.52 -7.87
N LEU A 172 7.27 -10.41 -8.58
CA LEU A 172 6.53 -9.16 -8.72
C LEU A 172 6.03 -8.65 -7.37
N TRP A 173 5.59 -9.55 -6.49
CA TRP A 173 5.22 -9.20 -5.11
C TRP A 173 6.44 -8.73 -4.30
N GLU A 174 7.56 -9.45 -4.38
CA GLU A 174 8.80 -9.11 -3.67
C GLU A 174 9.35 -7.73 -4.04
N ILE A 175 9.30 -7.36 -5.33
CA ILE A 175 9.70 -6.01 -5.78
C ILE A 175 8.61 -4.96 -5.55
N GLY A 176 7.45 -5.35 -5.02
CA GLY A 176 6.38 -4.46 -4.59
C GLY A 176 5.44 -3.99 -5.68
N VAL A 177 5.11 -4.83 -6.67
CA VAL A 177 4.01 -4.57 -7.62
C VAL A 177 2.67 -4.94 -6.97
N PRO A 178 1.80 -3.95 -6.69
CA PRO A 178 0.59 -4.16 -5.88
C PRO A 178 -0.60 -4.72 -6.66
N HIS A 179 -0.55 -4.71 -7.99
CA HIS A 179 -1.67 -5.11 -8.84
C HIS A 179 -1.18 -5.88 -10.07
N ILE A 180 -1.68 -7.10 -10.21
CA ILE A 180 -1.38 -7.98 -11.35
C ILE A 180 -2.70 -8.30 -12.05
N CYS A 181 -2.71 -8.19 -13.39
CA CYS A 181 -3.82 -8.59 -14.24
C CYS A 181 -3.38 -9.69 -15.20
N PHE A 182 -4.31 -10.58 -15.54
CA PHE A 182 -4.13 -11.71 -16.45
C PHE A 182 -5.17 -11.66 -17.56
#